data_AF-A0A081I186-F1
#
_entry.id   AF-A0A081I186-F1
#
_cell.length_a   1.000
_cell.length_b   1.000
_cell.length_c   1.000
_cell.angle_alpha   90.00
_cell.angle_beta   90.00
_cell.angle_gamma   90.00
#
_symmetry.space_group_name_H-M   'P 1'
#
loop_
_entity.id
_entity.type
_entity.pdbx_description
1 polymer ?
#
loop_
_entity_poly.entity_id
_entity_poly.type
_entity_poly.pdbx_seq_one_letter_code
_entity_poly.pdbx_strand_id
1 'polypeptide(L)'
;MKLGFALPIVGPAVSSAVGLSAFCRGLEDLGYDTLWVGDRLVTPVDMHSTYPGKEQPYPPQMTRYLDPVLLWTVAATATSRVRLNSSTLSTFYYEPVTWPDC
;
A
#
# COMPACT_ATOMS: atom_id res chain seq x y z
N MET A 1 10.80 -13.62 -17.01
CA MET A 1 11.03 -12.63 -15.92
C MET A 1 9.66 -12.20 -15.42
N LYS A 2 9.47 -12.03 -14.10
CA LYS A 2 8.19 -11.61 -13.51
C LYS A 2 8.20 -10.13 -13.17
N LEU A 3 7.15 -9.40 -13.52
CA LEU A 3 7.02 -7.96 -13.25
C LEU A 3 6.00 -7.69 -12.16
N GLY A 4 6.32 -6.73 -11.29
CA GLY A 4 5.46 -6.31 -10.19
C GLY A 4 5.19 -4.83 -10.20
N PHE A 5 4.05 -4.43 -9.63
CA PHE A 5 3.68 -3.03 -9.47
C PHE A 5 3.38 -2.71 -8.00
N ALA A 6 3.95 -1.64 -7.47
CA ALA A 6 3.63 -1.13 -6.14
C ALA A 6 2.40 -0.24 -6.22
N LEU A 7 1.31 -0.63 -5.53
CA LEU A 7 0.09 0.17 -5.49
C LEU A 7 0.38 1.54 -4.87
N PRO A 8 -0.24 2.62 -5.35
CA PRO A 8 -0.03 3.93 -4.76
C PRO A 8 -0.63 3.98 -3.34
N ILE A 9 0.22 3.80 -2.34
CA ILE A 9 -0.15 3.83 -0.91
C ILE A 9 -0.22 5.25 -0.35
N VAL A 10 0.48 6.19 -1.00
CA VAL A 10 0.54 7.61 -0.65
C VAL A 10 -0.43 8.39 -1.52
N GLY A 11 -1.27 9.22 -0.91
CA GLY A 11 -2.26 10.03 -1.62
C GLY A 11 -1.63 11.11 -2.51
N PRO A 12 -2.40 11.74 -3.41
CA PRO A 12 -3.83 11.55 -3.68
C PRO A 12 -4.11 10.53 -4.80
N ALA A 13 -3.10 9.76 -5.25
CA ALA A 13 -3.19 8.91 -6.44
C ALA A 13 -4.35 7.89 -6.39
N VAL A 14 -4.71 7.41 -5.20
CA VAL A 14 -5.91 6.58 -4.98
C VAL A 14 -6.96 7.40 -4.21
N SER A 15 -8.09 7.65 -4.88
CA SER A 15 -9.19 8.47 -4.37
C SER A 15 -10.49 7.69 -4.13
N SER A 16 -10.62 6.46 -4.65
CA SER A 16 -11.79 5.60 -4.45
C SER A 16 -11.45 4.12 -4.63
N ALA A 17 -12.25 3.24 -4.03
CA ALA A 17 -12.15 1.80 -4.24
C ALA A 17 -12.46 1.41 -5.70
N VAL A 18 -13.44 2.05 -6.33
CA VAL A 18 -13.79 1.80 -7.75
C VAL A 18 -12.61 2.11 -8.68
N GLY A 19 -11.97 3.26 -8.49
CA GLY A 19 -10.78 3.64 -9.27
C GLY A 19 -9.61 2.69 -9.05
N LEU A 20 -9.38 2.27 -7.80
CA LEU A 20 -8.34 1.30 -7.47
C LEU A 20 -8.63 -0.07 -8.10
N SER A 21 -9.89 -0.55 -8.07
CA SER A 21 -10.28 -1.80 -8.71
C SER A 21 -10.02 -1.79 -10.21
N ALA A 22 -10.41 -0.71 -10.90
CA ALA A 22 -10.17 -0.56 -12.33
C ALA A 22 -8.66 -0.54 -12.65
N PHE A 23 -7.87 0.15 -11.83
CA PHE A 23 -6.42 0.19 -11.96
C PHE A 23 -5.78 -1.20 -11.78
N CYS A 24 -6.18 -1.95 -10.75
CA CYS A 24 -5.66 -3.30 -10.49
C CYS A 24 -6.01 -4.28 -11.63
N ARG A 25 -7.24 -4.21 -12.17
CA ARG A 25 -7.64 -4.99 -13.35
C ARG A 25 -6.78 -4.66 -14.56
N GLY A 26 -6.58 -3.37 -14.83
CA GLY A 26 -5.72 -2.94 -15.94
C GLY A 26 -4.29 -3.47 -15.82
N LEU A 27 -3.71 -3.50 -14.62
CA LEU A 27 -2.39 -4.09 -14.41
C LEU A 27 -2.38 -5.61 -14.64
N GLU A 28 -3.41 -6.33 -14.20
CA GLU A 28 -3.56 -7.76 -14.47
C GLU A 28 -3.73 -8.05 -15.98
N ASP A 29 -4.53 -7.26 -16.68
CA ASP A 29 -4.76 -7.38 -18.12
C ASP A 29 -3.50 -7.07 -18.93
N LEU A 30 -2.66 -6.14 -18.46
CA LEU A 30 -1.34 -5.84 -19.02
C LEU A 30 -0.30 -6.93 -18.76
N GLY A 31 -0.63 -7.95 -17.96
CA GLY A 31 0.24 -9.10 -17.71
C GLY A 31 1.22 -8.95 -16.55
N TYR A 32 0.99 -8.01 -15.62
CA TYR A 32 1.77 -7.98 -14.37
C TYR A 32 1.53 -9.24 -13.53
N ASP A 33 2.60 -9.75 -12.90
CA ASP A 33 2.57 -10.99 -12.11
C ASP A 33 2.23 -10.74 -10.64
N THR A 34 2.58 -9.56 -10.11
CA THR A 34 2.47 -9.25 -8.68
C THR A 34 2.04 -7.81 -8.41
N LEU A 35 1.19 -7.61 -7.41
CA LEU A 35 0.86 -6.29 -6.85
C LEU A 35 1.41 -6.19 -5.43
N TRP A 36 2.00 -5.05 -5.10
CA TRP A 36 2.70 -4.83 -3.85
C TRP A 36 2.09 -3.67 -3.06
N VAL A 37 1.87 -3.87 -1.77
CA VAL A 37 1.53 -2.80 -0.82
C VAL A 37 2.70 -2.52 0.12
N GLY A 38 2.75 -1.30 0.65
CA GLY A 38 3.66 -0.93 1.73
C GLY A 38 2.87 -0.39 2.91
N ASP A 39 3.44 -0.52 4.10
CA ASP A 39 2.80 -0.18 5.35
C ASP A 39 3.46 1.02 6.01
N ARG A 40 2.68 2.09 6.23
CA ARG A 40 3.11 3.29 6.97
C ARG A 40 1.92 3.95 7.66
N LEU A 41 1.72 3.59 8.92
CA LEU A 41 0.59 4.05 9.73
C LEU A 41 0.71 5.51 10.20
N VAL A 42 1.93 5.99 10.47
CA VAL A 42 2.15 7.26 11.18
C VAL A 42 2.60 8.39 10.27
N THR A 43 1.97 9.57 10.42
CA THR A 43 2.45 10.84 9.84
C THR A 43 3.13 11.64 10.94
N PRO A 44 4.32 12.23 10.69
CA PRO A 44 4.95 13.11 11.66
C PRO A 44 4.08 14.36 11.90
N VAL A 45 3.81 14.65 13.17
CA VAL A 45 3.10 15.88 13.60
C VAL A 45 4.06 17.06 13.80
N ASP A 46 5.30 16.75 14.21
CA ASP A 46 6.41 17.68 14.36
C ASP A 46 7.67 17.03 13.76
N MET A 47 8.18 17.56 12.65
CA MET A 47 9.37 17.02 11.97
C MET A 47 10.63 17.69 12.49
N HIS A 48 11.42 16.96 13.30
CA HIS A 48 12.73 17.42 13.75
C HIS A 48 13.88 17.13 12.78
N SER A 49 13.61 16.42 11.67
CA SER A 49 14.60 16.07 10.64
C SER A 49 14.04 16.27 9.24
N THR A 50 14.90 16.65 8.31
CA THR A 50 14.56 16.77 6.89
C THR A 50 14.33 15.38 6.28
N TYR A 51 13.22 15.21 5.57
CA TYR A 51 12.97 13.99 4.80
C TYR A 51 14.00 13.87 3.66
N PRO A 52 14.66 12.70 3.45
CA PRO A 52 15.67 12.56 2.42
C PRO A 52 15.18 13.05 1.04
N GLY A 53 15.91 14.00 0.46
CA GLY A 53 15.64 14.54 -0.87
C GLY A 53 14.55 15.60 -0.97
N LYS A 54 14.11 16.23 0.14
CA LYS A 54 13.10 17.31 0.10
C LYS A 54 13.39 18.49 1.02
N GLU A 55 12.95 19.67 0.60
CA GLU A 55 12.87 20.87 1.42
C GLU A 55 11.69 20.77 2.41
N GLN A 56 11.83 21.44 3.56
CA GLN A 56 10.74 21.62 4.51
C GLN A 56 9.68 22.57 3.91
N PRO A 57 8.37 22.33 4.13
CA PRO A 57 7.75 21.35 5.02
C PRO A 57 7.55 19.95 4.40
N TYR A 58 7.20 18.96 5.23
CA TYR A 58 6.83 17.61 4.78
C TYR A 58 5.75 17.67 3.68
N PRO A 59 5.89 16.93 2.56
CA PRO A 59 4.94 17.03 1.45
C PRO A 59 3.50 16.71 1.88
N PRO A 60 2.50 17.55 1.55
CA PRO A 60 1.11 17.29 1.93
C PRO A 60 0.58 15.94 1.41
N GLN A 61 1.07 15.46 0.28
CA GLN A 61 0.73 14.15 -0.27
C GLN A 61 1.15 13.02 0.68
N MET A 62 2.30 13.20 1.34
CA MET A 62 2.88 12.28 2.31
C MET A 62 2.27 12.44 3.70
N THR A 63 1.09 13.06 3.87
CA THR A 63 0.34 13.00 5.14
C THR A 63 -0.84 12.02 5.09
N ARG A 64 -1.19 11.52 3.90
CA ARG A 64 -2.31 10.59 3.68
C ARG A 64 -1.81 9.24 3.17
N TYR A 65 -2.08 8.19 3.94
CA TYR A 65 -1.68 6.82 3.63
C TYR A 65 -2.90 5.93 3.69
N LEU A 66 -2.93 4.97 2.77
CA LEU A 66 -3.97 3.98 2.72
C LEU A 66 -3.53 2.74 3.47
N ASP A 67 -4.47 2.16 4.22
CA ASP A 67 -4.25 0.92 4.93
C ASP A 67 -3.90 -0.20 3.92
N PRO A 68 -2.78 -0.91 4.13
CA PRO A 68 -2.31 -1.92 3.16
C PRO A 68 -3.25 -3.12 3.06
N VAL A 69 -3.97 -3.48 4.13
CA VAL A 69 -4.92 -4.59 4.14
C VAL A 69 -6.19 -4.23 3.36
N LEU A 70 -6.66 -2.98 3.47
CA LEU A 70 -7.76 -2.47 2.63
C LEU A 70 -7.36 -2.40 1.16
N LEU A 71 -6.13 -1.96 0.85
CA LEU A 71 -5.62 -1.98 -0.52
C LEU A 71 -5.58 -3.40 -1.10
N TRP A 72 -5.07 -4.36 -0.33
CA TRP A 72 -5.11 -5.78 -0.71
C TRP A 72 -6.53 -6.30 -0.90
N THR A 73 -7.45 -5.95 -0.01
CA THR A 73 -8.85 -6.37 -0.11
C THR A 73 -9.45 -5.92 -1.44
N VAL A 74 -9.23 -4.65 -1.81
CA VAL A 74 -9.69 -4.15 -3.11
C VAL A 74 -9.00 -4.86 -4.26
N ALA A 75 -7.67 -5.00 -4.24
CA ALA A 75 -6.93 -5.69 -5.29
C ALA A 75 -7.38 -7.15 -5.46
N ALA A 76 -7.57 -7.88 -4.35
CA ALA A 76 -8.01 -9.27 -4.33
C ALA A 76 -9.41 -9.45 -4.94
N THR A 77 -10.33 -8.53 -4.66
CA THR A 77 -11.69 -8.58 -5.23
C THR A 77 -11.74 -8.12 -6.68
N ALA A 78 -10.76 -7.32 -7.11
CA ALA A 78 -10.71 -6.80 -8.47
C ALA A 78 -10.03 -7.75 -9.46
N THR A 79 -9.14 -8.63 -8.99
CA THR A 79 -8.23 -9.43 -9.82
C THR A 79 -8.40 -10.93 -9.56
N SER A 80 -7.88 -11.78 -10.45
CA SER A 80 -8.15 -13.22 -10.45
C SER A 80 -6.91 -14.11 -10.51
N ARG A 81 -5.77 -13.57 -10.93
CA ARG A 81 -4.53 -14.29 -11.25
C ARG A 81 -3.29 -13.67 -10.61
N VAL A 82 -3.23 -12.33 -10.55
CA VAL A 82 -2.10 -11.59 -10.02
C VAL A 82 -1.88 -11.91 -8.54
N ARG A 83 -0.63 -12.08 -8.13
CA ARG A 83 -0.30 -12.38 -6.74
C ARG A 83 -0.20 -11.10 -5.92
N LEU A 84 -0.76 -11.10 -4.72
CA LEU A 84 -0.68 -9.98 -3.80
C LEU A 84 0.47 -10.18 -2.82
N ASN A 85 1.33 -9.18 -2.69
CA ASN A 85 2.50 -9.18 -1.82
C ASN A 85 2.61 -7.86 -1.05
N SER A 86 3.50 -7.83 -0.06
CA SER A 86 3.82 -6.65 0.76
C SER A 86 5.31 -6.40 0.79
N SER A 87 5.71 -5.13 0.77
CA SER A 87 7.09 -4.69 0.99
C SER A 87 7.07 -3.35 1.74
N THR A 88 6.92 -3.33 3.06
CA THR A 88 6.65 -4.47 3.95
C THR A 88 5.34 -4.25 4.69
N LEU A 89 4.78 -5.29 5.31
CA LEU A 89 3.91 -5.12 6.47
C LEU A 89 4.78 -5.01 7.72
N SER A 90 4.50 -4.04 8.58
CA SER A 90 5.24 -3.84 9.81
C SER A 90 4.54 -4.59 10.94
N THR A 91 5.15 -5.67 11.42
CA THR A 91 4.57 -6.52 12.49
C THR A 91 4.31 -5.74 13.78
N PHE A 92 4.98 -4.62 14.01
CA PHE A 92 4.75 -3.75 15.17
C PHE A 92 3.35 -3.11 15.20
N TYR A 93 2.61 -3.07 14.09
CA TYR A 93 1.27 -2.48 14.03
C TYR A 93 0.13 -3.50 14.12
N TYR A 94 0.44 -4.79 14.04
CA TYR A 94 -0.57 -5.84 13.96
C TYR A 94 -0.37 -6.85 15.08
N GLU A 95 -1.44 -7.10 15.83
CA GLU A 95 -1.45 -8.17 16.82
C GLU A 95 -1.29 -9.52 16.08
N PRO A 96 -0.29 -10.34 16.42
CA PRO A 96 -0.21 -11.69 15.89
C PRO A 96 -1.42 -12.50 16.35
N VAL A 97 -1.87 -13.44 15.53
CA VAL A 97 -2.91 -14.38 15.97
C VAL A 97 -2.34 -15.19 17.13
N THR A 98 -2.84 -14.93 18.34
CA THR A 98 -2.57 -15.76 19.50
C THR A 98 -3.46 -16.99 19.41
N TRP A 99 -2.85 -18.16 19.26
CA TRP A 99 -3.57 -19.42 19.41
C TRP A 99 -3.86 -19.61 20.90
N PRO A 100 -5.12 -19.85 21.32
CA PRO A 100 -5.45 -19.99 22.73
C PRO A 100 -4.79 -21.19 23.45
N ASP A 101 -4.20 -22.14 22.71
CA ASP A 101 -3.80 -23.47 23.23
C ASP A 101 -2.31 -23.85 23.04
N CYS A 102 -1.40 -22.87 22.92
CA CYS A 102 0.07 -23.10 22.95
C CYS A 102 0.75 -22.31 24.06
#